data_AF-A0A177B6F3-F1
#
_entry.id   AF-A0A177B6F3-F1
#
_cell.length_a   1.000
_cell.length_b   1.000
_cell.length_c   1.000
_cell.angle_alpha   90.00
_cell.angle_beta   90.00
_cell.angle_gamma   90.00
#
_symmetry.space_group_name_H-M   'P 1'
#
loop_
_entity.id
_entity.type
_entity.pdbx_description
1 polymer ?
#
loop_
_entity_poly.entity_id
_entity_poly.type
_entity_poly.pdbx_seq_one_letter_code
_entity_poly.pdbx_strand_id
1 'polypeptide(L)'
;MEKSFGNIVFSSKFDSGNLARVEEASIEEDSDKIYVFNIWTRLDCEGTIYENSNRSWFYFSVTGVPIGSMVQFNIMNLNRHGKLFGQGFAPVTRTIPGKLGWERVSSRVVYDFISSETKILTFHHKFTAALKSFTYFAFTYPWSYEKCQTQLEKLDRKYANCKLGEIYYYRELLCLSKGGNRIDLITISNFSKLTECEDRIDKRLFPEPKPRCQTFRDKKVYFLSARVHPGETPSSFVYKGFIEFLLRENDERSVKLRKRFVFKIIPMLNPDGVKCGHYRTNLEGINLNRMYMGIPDFEKYPSIYAVKSLLIYYHFMNRMDPNGKFNYINALSKYTHLSKFSKCLAHFTQPNLPAVKSNGSNASMITNNEKGTTDFTESSKSLNVCEKSNGVSFFHQLDFTKNGSKNLISVNTDFKDINIDTLYNLNKPCSGIAFYFDLHAHASKRGCFFYGNHFETEDEQVDNILFAKLMALNTPHFDFNASNFSFKNMYMKDSNRMSSKEGSGRVSICKTFGLINRDIESY
;
A
#
# COMPACT_ATOMS: atom_id res chain seq x y z
N MET A 1 -8.97 3.02 -25.63
CA MET A 1 -9.92 3.32 -26.73
C MET A 1 -9.27 4.32 -27.68
N GLU A 2 -9.62 4.30 -28.96
CA GLU A 2 -9.22 5.32 -29.93
C GLU A 2 -10.36 5.58 -30.92
N LYS A 3 -10.65 6.85 -31.20
CA LYS A 3 -11.76 7.27 -32.06
C LYS A 3 -11.42 8.56 -32.80
N SER A 4 -11.71 8.60 -34.09
CA SER A 4 -11.41 9.74 -34.97
C SER A 4 -12.68 10.42 -35.49
N PHE A 5 -12.62 11.75 -35.64
CA PHE A 5 -13.64 12.64 -36.20
C PHE A 5 -12.94 13.60 -37.16
N GLY A 6 -12.92 13.27 -38.46
CA GLY A 6 -12.02 13.91 -39.41
C GLY A 6 -10.56 13.77 -38.96
N ASN A 7 -9.89 14.91 -38.76
CA ASN A 7 -8.51 14.95 -38.27
C ASN A 7 -8.39 14.87 -36.74
N ILE A 8 -9.49 15.04 -36.00
CA ILE A 8 -9.48 15.04 -34.53
C ILE A 8 -9.48 13.60 -34.03
N VAL A 9 -8.47 13.22 -33.25
CA VAL A 9 -8.34 11.86 -32.72
C VAL A 9 -8.33 11.89 -31.20
N PHE A 10 -9.23 11.13 -30.61
CA PHE A 10 -9.29 10.84 -29.18
C PHE A 10 -8.61 9.51 -28.89
N SER A 11 -7.79 9.44 -27.86
CA SER A 11 -7.16 8.18 -27.44
C SER A 11 -7.04 8.08 -25.92
N SER A 12 -7.13 6.85 -25.42
CA SER A 12 -6.80 6.48 -24.04
C SER A 12 -5.91 5.25 -24.00
N LYS A 13 -5.23 4.92 -25.11
CA LYS A 13 -4.34 3.76 -25.24
C LYS A 13 -2.98 4.03 -24.58
N PHE A 14 -2.98 4.26 -23.28
CA PHE A 14 -1.79 4.50 -22.47
C PHE A 14 -2.07 4.18 -21.00
N ASP A 15 -1.02 4.08 -20.19
CA ASP A 15 -1.11 3.79 -18.75
C ASP A 15 -2.06 4.76 -18.03
N SER A 16 -3.04 4.19 -17.30
CA SER A 16 -4.09 4.91 -16.59
C SER A 16 -5.11 5.63 -17.48
N GLY A 17 -5.06 5.45 -18.80
CA GLY A 17 -6.01 6.02 -19.74
C GLY A 17 -7.42 5.45 -19.54
N ASN A 18 -8.44 6.32 -19.46
CA ASN A 18 -9.83 5.93 -19.37
C ASN A 18 -10.70 6.79 -20.30
N LEU A 19 -11.29 6.11 -21.29
CA LEU A 19 -12.24 6.63 -22.28
C LEU A 19 -13.05 5.45 -22.86
N ALA A 20 -14.38 5.51 -22.78
CA ALA A 20 -15.29 4.48 -23.28
C ALA A 20 -15.79 4.81 -24.68
N ARG A 21 -16.41 5.98 -24.82
CA ARG A 21 -17.13 6.42 -26.01
C ARG A 21 -16.95 7.92 -26.20
N VAL A 22 -16.89 8.36 -27.45
CA VAL A 22 -16.93 9.76 -27.86
C VAL A 22 -17.95 9.87 -28.98
N GLU A 23 -18.77 10.91 -28.94
CA GLU A 23 -19.74 11.27 -29.96
C GLU A 23 -19.63 12.76 -30.26
N GLU A 24 -19.76 13.15 -31.53
CA GLU A 24 -19.84 14.54 -31.95
C GLU A 24 -21.29 15.02 -31.78
N ALA A 25 -21.49 16.14 -31.08
CA ALA A 25 -22.82 16.63 -30.70
C ALA A 25 -23.29 17.78 -31.59
N SER A 26 -22.40 18.68 -32.00
CA SER A 26 -22.66 19.76 -32.95
C SER A 26 -21.35 20.43 -33.39
N ILE A 27 -21.38 21.05 -34.57
CA ILE A 27 -20.42 22.07 -35.02
C ILE A 27 -21.22 23.36 -35.11
N GLU A 28 -20.90 24.38 -34.30
CA GLU A 28 -21.50 25.70 -34.51
C GLU A 28 -20.79 26.35 -35.71
N GLU A 29 -21.56 26.73 -36.74
CA GLU A 29 -21.03 27.18 -38.03
C GLU A 29 -20.60 28.66 -38.08
N ASP A 30 -20.75 29.43 -36.98
CA ASP A 30 -20.53 30.88 -37.02
C ASP A 30 -19.14 31.32 -36.53
N SER A 31 -18.29 31.70 -37.50
CA SER A 31 -16.99 32.42 -37.43
C SER A 31 -15.86 31.86 -36.56
N ASP A 32 -16.14 31.30 -35.38
CA ASP A 32 -15.21 30.59 -34.52
C ASP A 32 -15.56 29.09 -34.55
N LYS A 33 -14.73 28.26 -35.19
CA LYS A 33 -14.98 26.80 -35.25
C LYS A 33 -14.97 26.22 -33.83
N ILE A 34 -16.17 26.02 -33.25
CA ILE A 34 -16.39 25.35 -31.98
C ILE A 34 -16.78 23.89 -32.27
N TYR A 35 -15.97 22.95 -31.78
CA TYR A 35 -16.27 21.53 -31.82
C TYR A 35 -16.90 21.09 -30.50
N VAL A 36 -18.01 20.35 -30.54
CA VAL A 36 -18.68 19.86 -29.33
C VAL A 36 -18.66 18.34 -29.30
N PHE A 37 -18.05 17.77 -28.25
CA PHE A 37 -17.98 16.32 -28.06
C PHE A 37 -18.61 15.86 -26.74
N ASN A 38 -19.45 14.85 -26.84
CA ASN A 38 -19.95 14.08 -25.70
C ASN A 38 -19.03 12.90 -25.43
N ILE A 39 -18.65 12.71 -24.18
CA ILE A 39 -17.63 11.76 -23.74
C ILE A 39 -18.17 10.90 -22.61
N TRP A 40 -17.92 9.59 -22.69
CA TRP A 40 -18.21 8.65 -21.63
C TRP A 40 -16.93 8.02 -21.09
N THR A 41 -16.84 7.92 -19.77
CA THR A 41 -15.79 7.19 -19.06
C THR A 41 -16.16 5.73 -18.97
N ARG A 42 -15.16 4.85 -18.99
CA ARG A 42 -15.35 3.43 -18.72
C ARG A 42 -15.71 3.22 -17.26
N LEU A 43 -16.57 2.24 -17.03
CA LEU A 43 -16.80 1.69 -15.71
C LEU A 43 -15.56 0.90 -15.26
N ASP A 44 -15.32 0.83 -13.95
CA ASP A 44 -14.34 -0.10 -13.42
C ASP A 44 -14.74 -1.52 -13.83
N CYS A 45 -13.80 -2.27 -14.40
CA CYS A 45 -14.01 -3.62 -14.92
C CYS A 45 -15.05 -3.72 -16.06
N GLU A 46 -15.31 -2.64 -16.80
CA GLU A 46 -16.26 -2.62 -17.93
C GLU A 46 -16.02 -3.76 -18.94
N GLY A 47 -17.10 -4.44 -19.33
CA GLY A 47 -17.06 -5.56 -20.27
C GLY A 47 -16.60 -6.89 -19.67
N THR A 48 -16.49 -6.97 -18.34
CA THR A 48 -16.18 -8.21 -17.62
C THR A 48 -17.32 -8.60 -16.68
N ILE A 49 -17.30 -9.83 -16.14
CA ILE A 49 -18.24 -10.26 -15.10
C ILE A 49 -18.12 -9.49 -13.78
N TYR A 50 -17.07 -8.67 -13.62
CA TYR A 50 -16.77 -7.89 -12.43
C TYR A 50 -17.08 -6.39 -12.59
N GLU A 51 -17.70 -6.02 -13.70
CA GLU A 51 -18.11 -4.64 -13.98
C GLU A 51 -18.89 -4.05 -12.80
N ASN A 52 -18.58 -2.80 -12.45
CA ASN A 52 -19.28 -2.10 -11.38
C ASN A 52 -19.48 -0.61 -11.69
N SER A 53 -20.29 0.05 -10.88
CA SER A 53 -20.76 1.41 -11.16
C SER A 53 -19.73 2.54 -10.94
N ASN A 54 -18.50 2.24 -10.52
CA ASN A 54 -17.44 3.24 -10.35
C ASN A 54 -16.97 3.74 -11.73
N ARG A 55 -16.97 5.06 -11.93
CA ARG A 55 -16.74 5.72 -13.24
C ARG A 55 -16.37 7.20 -13.09
N SER A 56 -15.55 7.52 -12.08
CA SER A 56 -15.18 8.92 -11.80
C SER A 56 -13.88 9.35 -12.48
N TRP A 57 -13.01 8.39 -12.80
CA TRP A 57 -11.73 8.66 -13.44
C TRP A 57 -11.90 8.78 -14.96
N PHE A 58 -11.33 9.84 -15.53
CA PHE A 58 -11.09 9.94 -16.97
C PHE A 58 -9.67 10.40 -17.19
N TYR A 59 -9.07 9.88 -18.27
CA TYR A 59 -7.77 10.33 -18.74
C TYR A 59 -7.64 9.97 -20.22
N PHE A 60 -7.64 10.98 -21.07
CA PHE A 60 -7.60 10.82 -22.52
C PHE A 60 -6.72 11.90 -23.17
N SER A 61 -6.28 11.64 -24.38
CA SER A 61 -5.57 12.59 -25.24
C SER A 61 -6.43 12.97 -26.44
N VAL A 62 -6.22 14.18 -26.94
CA VAL A 62 -6.82 14.70 -28.18
C VAL A 62 -5.70 15.24 -29.06
N THR A 63 -5.69 14.89 -30.34
CA THR A 63 -4.75 15.38 -31.37
C THR A 63 -5.49 15.83 -32.62
N GLY A 64 -4.82 16.61 -33.48
CA GLY A 64 -5.33 16.98 -34.80
C GLY A 64 -6.47 18.01 -34.80
N VAL A 65 -6.70 18.68 -33.67
CA VAL A 65 -7.58 19.85 -33.59
C VAL A 65 -6.92 21.03 -34.30
N PRO A 66 -7.62 21.76 -35.18
CA PRO A 66 -7.07 22.95 -35.84
C PRO A 66 -6.63 24.02 -34.84
N ILE A 67 -5.55 24.72 -35.16
CA ILE A 67 -4.99 25.78 -34.32
C ILE A 67 -6.00 26.93 -34.22
N GLY A 68 -6.21 27.42 -33.00
CA GLY A 68 -7.15 28.50 -32.70
C GLY A 68 -8.56 28.03 -32.40
N SER A 69 -8.93 26.79 -32.77
CA SER A 69 -10.26 26.24 -32.51
C SER A 69 -10.51 26.01 -31.02
N MET A 70 -11.79 26.12 -30.65
CA MET A 70 -12.28 25.79 -29.33
C MET A 70 -12.96 24.42 -29.37
N VAL A 71 -12.74 23.62 -28.33
CA VAL A 71 -13.45 22.36 -28.15
C VAL A 71 -14.19 22.38 -26.82
N GLN A 72 -15.48 22.08 -26.85
CA GLN A 72 -16.29 21.79 -25.68
C GLN A 72 -16.30 20.27 -25.43
N PHE A 73 -16.02 19.89 -24.19
CA PHE A 73 -16.09 18.51 -23.73
C PHE A 73 -17.23 18.37 -22.73
N ASN A 74 -18.15 17.44 -23.00
CA ASN A 74 -19.24 17.09 -22.11
C ASN A 74 -19.00 15.67 -21.57
N ILE A 75 -18.58 15.51 -20.32
CA ILE A 75 -18.42 14.18 -19.70
C ILE A 75 -19.78 13.74 -19.14
N MET A 76 -20.37 12.72 -19.75
CA MET A 76 -21.80 12.43 -19.66
C MET A 76 -22.19 11.51 -18.51
N ASN A 77 -21.25 10.74 -17.96
CA ASN A 77 -21.56 9.63 -17.06
C ASN A 77 -20.73 9.60 -15.78
N LEU A 78 -20.18 10.71 -15.26
CA LEU A 78 -19.45 10.68 -13.99
C LEU A 78 -20.33 10.29 -12.79
N ASN A 79 -19.75 9.65 -11.77
CA ASN A 79 -20.43 9.52 -10.48
C ASN A 79 -20.71 10.91 -9.87
N ARG A 80 -21.58 10.96 -8.84
CA ARG A 80 -22.04 12.20 -8.21
C ARG A 80 -20.92 12.90 -7.45
N HIS A 81 -20.39 13.99 -8.02
CA HIS A 81 -19.32 14.83 -7.48
C HIS A 81 -19.75 16.30 -7.31
N GLY A 82 -21.01 16.53 -6.94
CA GLY A 82 -21.57 17.90 -6.89
C GLY A 82 -20.81 18.84 -5.95
N LYS A 83 -20.42 18.37 -4.76
CA LYS A 83 -19.64 19.15 -3.81
C LYS A 83 -18.24 19.48 -4.33
N LEU A 84 -17.62 18.56 -5.06
CA LEU A 84 -16.31 18.70 -5.66
C LEU A 84 -16.27 19.89 -6.63
N PHE A 85 -17.08 19.80 -7.68
CA PHE A 85 -17.12 20.78 -8.75
C PHE A 85 -17.77 22.09 -8.31
N GLY A 86 -18.77 22.04 -7.42
CA GLY A 86 -19.36 23.23 -6.81
C GLY A 86 -18.37 24.04 -5.97
N GLN A 87 -17.28 23.42 -5.51
CA GLN A 87 -16.15 24.08 -4.86
C GLN A 87 -15.03 24.43 -5.86
N GLY A 88 -15.33 24.63 -7.14
CA GLY A 88 -14.36 25.12 -8.12
C GLY A 88 -13.26 24.12 -8.49
N PHE A 89 -13.48 22.82 -8.28
CA PHE A 89 -12.59 21.81 -8.85
C PHE A 89 -12.66 21.85 -10.37
N ALA A 90 -11.50 21.75 -11.01
CA ALA A 90 -11.40 21.70 -12.46
C ALA A 90 -10.53 20.52 -12.89
N PRO A 91 -10.87 19.84 -14.01
CA PRO A 91 -9.97 18.89 -14.65
C PRO A 91 -8.61 19.52 -14.96
N VAL A 92 -7.63 18.68 -15.24
CA VAL A 92 -6.30 19.14 -15.64
C VAL A 92 -6.05 18.88 -17.12
N THR A 93 -5.24 19.73 -17.74
CA THR A 93 -4.77 19.61 -19.11
C THR A 93 -3.25 19.71 -19.22
N ARG A 94 -2.68 19.10 -20.26
CA ARG A 94 -1.26 19.17 -20.60
C ARG A 94 -1.05 18.91 -22.08
N THR A 95 -0.25 19.75 -22.76
CA THR A 95 -0.01 19.62 -24.20
C THR A 95 1.45 19.33 -24.52
N ILE A 96 1.71 18.25 -25.27
CA ILE A 96 3.06 17.81 -25.64
C ILE A 96 3.15 17.61 -27.16
N PRO A 97 4.17 18.14 -27.85
CA PRO A 97 5.19 19.07 -27.34
C PRO A 97 4.60 20.46 -27.04
N GLY A 98 5.35 21.30 -26.32
CA GLY A 98 4.96 22.69 -26.03
C GLY A 98 4.90 22.99 -24.53
N LYS A 99 3.95 22.40 -23.79
CA LYS A 99 3.75 22.67 -22.36
C LYS A 99 3.91 21.41 -21.52
N LEU A 100 5.09 21.28 -20.90
CA LEU A 100 5.48 20.07 -20.16
C LEU A 100 4.70 19.87 -18.84
N GLY A 101 4.18 20.96 -18.25
CA GLY A 101 3.46 20.95 -16.99
C GLY A 101 1.96 20.68 -17.14
N TRP A 102 1.39 20.00 -16.15
CA TRP A 102 -0.07 19.92 -15.99
C TRP A 102 -0.60 21.23 -15.39
N GLU A 103 -1.73 21.70 -15.90
CA GLU A 103 -2.46 22.83 -15.34
C GLU A 103 -3.94 22.52 -15.21
N ARG A 104 -4.66 23.31 -14.41
CA ARG A 104 -6.12 23.23 -14.38
C ARG A 104 -6.66 23.80 -15.69
N VAL A 105 -7.72 23.19 -16.22
CA VAL A 105 -8.47 23.77 -17.33
C VAL A 105 -8.91 25.18 -16.93
N SER A 106 -8.61 26.16 -17.78
CA SER A 106 -8.83 27.59 -17.50
C SER A 106 -10.27 28.06 -17.71
N SER A 107 -11.05 27.31 -18.49
CA SER A 107 -12.46 27.62 -18.72
C SER A 107 -13.31 27.32 -17.48
N ARG A 108 -14.48 27.94 -17.44
CA ARG A 108 -15.47 27.64 -16.41
C ARG A 108 -15.92 26.18 -16.54
N VAL A 109 -15.80 25.45 -15.46
CA VAL A 109 -16.27 24.07 -15.36
C VAL A 109 -17.71 24.08 -14.83
N VAL A 110 -18.62 23.47 -15.57
CA VAL A 110 -20.04 23.36 -15.22
C VAL A 110 -20.35 21.91 -14.88
N TYR A 111 -20.95 21.66 -13.73
CA TYR A 111 -21.36 20.31 -13.32
C TYR A 111 -22.86 20.30 -12.99
N ASP A 112 -23.67 19.97 -13.99
CA ASP A 112 -25.12 20.16 -13.96
C ASP A 112 -25.89 18.92 -14.42
N PHE A 113 -27.20 18.90 -14.20
CA PHE A 113 -28.08 17.80 -14.57
C PHE A 113 -28.55 17.91 -16.03
N ILE A 114 -28.53 16.79 -16.76
CA ILE A 114 -29.28 16.63 -18.03
C ILE A 114 -30.72 16.19 -17.75
N SER A 115 -30.85 15.31 -16.75
CA SER A 115 -32.08 14.65 -16.36
C SER A 115 -32.08 14.45 -14.84
N SER A 116 -33.17 13.94 -14.28
CA SER A 116 -33.31 13.66 -12.85
C SER A 116 -32.16 12.82 -12.25
N GLU A 117 -31.43 12.06 -13.06
CA GLU A 117 -30.39 11.13 -12.59
C GLU A 117 -28.99 11.34 -13.18
N THR A 118 -28.87 12.02 -14.33
CA THR A 118 -27.59 12.14 -15.06
C THR A 118 -27.00 13.54 -14.92
N LYS A 119 -25.73 13.60 -14.51
CA LYS A 119 -24.95 14.85 -14.45
C LYS A 119 -23.89 14.92 -15.54
N ILE A 120 -23.78 16.05 -16.21
CA ILE A 120 -22.67 16.37 -17.13
C ILE A 120 -21.63 17.19 -16.39
N LEU A 121 -20.37 16.90 -16.66
CA LEU A 121 -19.29 17.84 -16.49
C LEU A 121 -18.93 18.47 -17.84
N THR A 122 -19.14 19.78 -17.99
CA THR A 122 -18.81 20.52 -19.21
C THR A 122 -17.63 21.46 -18.96
N PHE A 123 -16.68 21.47 -19.90
CA PHE A 123 -15.58 22.43 -19.93
C PHE A 123 -15.08 22.66 -21.35
N HIS A 124 -14.42 23.79 -21.58
CA HIS A 124 -13.88 24.20 -22.88
C HIS A 124 -12.37 24.23 -22.87
N HIS A 125 -11.75 24.01 -24.03
CA HIS A 125 -10.32 24.20 -24.21
C HIS A 125 -10.03 24.80 -25.58
N LYS A 126 -9.21 25.87 -25.61
CA LYS A 126 -8.71 26.46 -26.85
C LYS A 126 -7.41 25.79 -27.24
N PHE A 127 -7.36 25.19 -28.42
CA PHE A 127 -6.18 24.50 -28.92
C PHE A 127 -5.25 25.48 -29.63
N THR A 128 -4.13 25.84 -29.00
CA THR A 128 -3.17 26.80 -29.55
C THR A 128 -1.85 26.15 -30.01
N ALA A 129 -1.67 24.85 -29.77
CA ALA A 129 -0.47 24.12 -30.13
C ALA A 129 -0.54 23.54 -31.55
N ALA A 130 0.61 23.21 -32.13
CA ALA A 130 0.70 22.68 -33.50
C ALA A 130 -0.10 21.37 -33.68
N LEU A 131 -0.55 21.08 -34.92
CA LEU A 131 -1.41 19.93 -35.28
C LEU A 131 -0.92 18.55 -34.81
N LYS A 132 0.40 18.36 -34.64
CA LYS A 132 1.01 17.11 -34.15
C LYS A 132 1.12 17.01 -32.62
N SER A 133 0.54 17.96 -31.89
CA SER A 133 0.58 17.98 -30.42
C SER A 133 -0.54 17.14 -29.82
N PHE A 134 -0.19 16.40 -28.78
CA PHE A 134 -1.11 15.65 -27.93
C PHE A 134 -1.52 16.53 -26.75
N THR A 135 -2.79 16.90 -26.70
CA THR A 135 -3.36 17.55 -25.51
C THR A 135 -4.08 16.51 -24.69
N TYR A 136 -3.59 16.28 -23.48
CA TYR A 136 -4.15 15.36 -22.52
C TYR A 136 -5.13 16.08 -21.59
N PHE A 137 -6.18 15.39 -21.20
CA PHE A 137 -7.14 15.81 -20.18
C PHE A 137 -7.33 14.70 -19.16
N ALA A 138 -7.34 15.03 -17.87
CA ALA A 138 -7.57 14.07 -16.81
C ALA A 138 -8.43 14.66 -15.68
N PHE A 139 -9.12 13.76 -14.95
CA PHE A 139 -9.98 14.14 -13.82
C PHE A 139 -9.22 14.99 -12.79
N THR A 140 -8.01 14.58 -12.43
CA THR A 140 -7.03 15.37 -11.66
C THR A 140 -5.62 15.01 -12.12
N TYR A 141 -4.59 15.60 -11.51
CA TYR A 141 -3.19 15.32 -11.82
C TYR A 141 -2.92 13.80 -11.85
N PRO A 142 -2.57 13.23 -13.02
CA PRO A 142 -2.38 11.79 -13.12
C PRO A 142 -1.04 11.35 -12.52
N TRP A 143 -1.11 10.17 -11.94
CA TRP A 143 0.05 9.43 -11.44
C TRP A 143 -0.11 7.97 -11.83
N SER A 144 0.49 7.63 -12.97
CA SER A 144 0.42 6.32 -13.58
C SER A 144 1.37 5.33 -12.89
N TYR A 145 1.18 4.04 -13.13
CA TYR A 145 2.06 3.00 -12.56
C TYR A 145 3.47 3.12 -13.13
N GLU A 146 3.62 3.29 -14.44
CA GLU A 146 4.91 3.46 -15.12
C GLU A 146 5.68 4.68 -14.61
N LYS A 147 4.97 5.80 -14.39
CA LYS A 147 5.56 6.99 -13.77
C LYS A 147 6.09 6.70 -12.36
N CYS A 148 5.32 5.95 -11.56
CA CYS A 148 5.74 5.53 -10.22
C CYS A 148 7.02 4.69 -10.31
N GLN A 149 7.02 3.63 -11.13
CA GLN A 149 8.16 2.73 -11.32
C GLN A 149 9.41 3.48 -11.80
N THR A 150 9.28 4.36 -12.80
CA THR A 150 10.36 5.21 -13.31
C THR A 150 10.98 6.09 -12.22
N GLN A 151 10.14 6.64 -11.32
CA GLN A 151 10.64 7.46 -10.21
C GLN A 151 11.38 6.62 -9.16
N LEU A 152 10.88 5.43 -8.85
CA LEU A 152 11.56 4.51 -7.94
C LEU A 152 12.90 4.05 -8.51
N GLU A 153 12.97 3.74 -9.81
CA GLU A 153 14.24 3.40 -10.48
C GLU A 153 15.26 4.55 -10.45
N LYS A 154 14.80 5.81 -10.53
CA LYS A 154 15.67 6.98 -10.33
C LYS A 154 16.23 7.04 -8.91
N LEU A 155 15.42 6.71 -7.91
CA LEU A 155 15.89 6.60 -6.53
C LEU A 155 16.87 5.43 -6.38
N ASP A 156 16.59 4.27 -6.97
CA ASP A 156 17.47 3.10 -6.92
C ASP A 156 18.86 3.42 -7.51
N ARG A 157 18.91 4.17 -8.62
CA ARG A 157 20.18 4.67 -9.19
C ARG A 157 20.88 5.67 -8.26
N LYS A 158 20.14 6.59 -7.64
CA LYS A 158 20.71 7.61 -6.74
C LYS A 158 21.27 7.01 -5.45
N TYR A 159 20.60 6.01 -4.89
CA TYR A 159 20.96 5.34 -3.64
C TYR A 159 21.55 3.95 -3.91
N ALA A 160 22.35 3.84 -4.97
CA ALA A 160 23.08 2.62 -5.29
C ALA A 160 23.85 2.13 -4.05
N ASN A 161 23.90 0.81 -3.84
CA ASN A 161 24.45 0.20 -2.61
C ASN A 161 23.70 0.56 -1.31
N CYS A 162 22.44 0.97 -1.43
CA CYS A 162 21.52 1.26 -0.33
C CYS A 162 21.94 2.46 0.55
N LYS A 163 22.83 3.32 0.06
CA LYS A 163 23.47 4.38 0.84
C LYS A 163 23.64 5.68 0.04
N LEU A 164 23.35 6.79 0.70
CA LEU A 164 23.87 8.11 0.31
C LEU A 164 24.08 8.93 1.58
N GLY A 165 25.33 9.26 1.90
CA GLY A 165 25.69 9.83 3.19
C GLY A 165 25.20 8.92 4.33
N GLU A 166 24.42 9.49 5.26
CA GLU A 166 23.81 8.77 6.40
C GLU A 166 22.44 8.14 6.08
N ILE A 167 21.96 8.25 4.83
CA ILE A 167 20.64 7.77 4.44
C ILE A 167 20.72 6.32 3.99
N TYR A 168 19.99 5.46 4.71
CA TYR A 168 19.69 4.11 4.26
C TYR A 168 18.41 4.12 3.43
N TYR A 169 18.48 3.62 2.20
CA TYR A 169 17.34 3.42 1.30
C TYR A 169 17.41 2.02 0.71
N TYR A 170 16.32 1.27 0.79
CA TYR A 170 16.23 -0.06 0.18
C TYR A 170 14.87 -0.27 -0.46
N ARG A 171 14.85 -0.67 -1.73
CA ARG A 171 13.63 -1.03 -2.45
C ARG A 171 13.67 -2.51 -2.83
N GLU A 172 12.55 -3.17 -2.64
CA GLU A 172 12.41 -4.58 -2.98
C GLU A 172 10.99 -4.96 -3.40
N LEU A 173 10.90 -6.02 -4.21
CA LEU A 173 9.62 -6.60 -4.60
C LEU A 173 8.98 -7.23 -3.36
N LEU A 174 7.86 -6.68 -2.90
CA LEU A 174 7.08 -7.28 -1.81
C LEU A 174 6.33 -8.51 -2.30
N CYS A 175 5.56 -8.34 -3.37
CA CYS A 175 4.87 -9.40 -4.09
C CYS A 175 4.43 -8.89 -5.47
N LEU A 176 3.85 -9.77 -6.29
CA LEU A 176 3.17 -9.38 -7.51
C LEU A 176 1.69 -9.18 -7.23
N SER A 177 1.08 -8.20 -7.89
CA SER A 177 -0.37 -8.08 -7.98
C SER A 177 -0.95 -9.22 -8.81
N LYS A 178 -2.28 -9.33 -8.82
CA LYS A 178 -2.96 -10.36 -9.62
C LYS A 178 -2.68 -10.20 -11.12
N GLY A 179 -2.55 -8.96 -11.60
CA GLY A 179 -2.12 -8.64 -12.97
C GLY A 179 -0.61 -8.74 -13.21
N GLY A 180 0.17 -9.30 -12.27
CA GLY A 180 1.60 -9.49 -12.43
C GLY A 180 2.44 -8.21 -12.30
N ASN A 181 1.88 -7.10 -11.81
CA ASN A 181 2.61 -5.86 -11.60
C ASN A 181 3.31 -5.87 -10.23
N ARG A 182 4.42 -5.15 -10.11
CA ARG A 182 5.20 -5.08 -8.87
C ARG A 182 4.43 -4.31 -7.80
N ILE A 183 4.38 -4.89 -6.61
CA ILE A 183 4.08 -4.17 -5.38
C ILE A 183 5.41 -4.04 -4.65
N ASP A 184 5.94 -2.82 -4.58
CA ASP A 184 7.24 -2.55 -3.99
C ASP A 184 7.13 -2.16 -2.50
N LEU A 185 8.09 -2.60 -1.71
CA LEU A 185 8.34 -2.10 -0.35
C LEU A 185 9.61 -1.25 -0.37
N ILE A 186 9.52 -0.04 0.19
CA ILE A 186 10.64 0.87 0.40
C ILE A 186 10.93 0.96 1.89
N THR A 187 12.20 0.78 2.25
CA THR A 187 12.71 0.97 3.61
C THR A 187 13.61 2.20 3.64
N ILE A 188 13.30 3.19 4.47
CA ILE A 188 14.14 4.38 4.70
C ILE A 188 14.49 4.49 6.19
N SER A 189 15.77 4.70 6.49
CA SER A 189 16.27 5.01 7.84
C SER A 189 17.67 5.62 7.76
N ASN A 190 18.44 5.60 8.84
CA ASN A 190 19.88 5.83 8.84
C ASN A 190 20.64 4.57 9.29
N PHE A 191 21.98 4.61 9.19
CA PHE A 191 22.85 3.47 9.51
C PHE A 191 23.00 3.18 11.01
N SER A 192 22.42 3.99 11.91
CA SER A 192 22.47 3.67 13.34
C SER A 192 21.60 2.46 13.66
N LYS A 193 22.13 1.57 14.50
CA LYS A 193 21.45 0.35 14.99
C LYS A 193 21.17 -0.71 13.91
N LEU A 194 21.95 -0.69 12.82
CA LEU A 194 21.93 -1.74 11.81
C LEU A 194 22.43 -3.07 12.39
N THR A 195 21.76 -4.16 12.03
CA THR A 195 22.20 -5.52 12.35
C THR A 195 22.23 -6.39 11.10
N GLU A 196 21.67 -7.60 11.16
CA GLU A 196 21.51 -8.49 10.01
C GLU A 196 20.31 -8.11 9.12
N CYS A 197 20.22 -8.73 7.95
CA CYS A 197 19.07 -8.60 7.05
C CYS A 197 17.79 -9.13 7.71
N GLU A 198 16.65 -8.53 7.40
CA GLU A 198 15.34 -9.02 7.83
C GLU A 198 15.07 -10.42 7.25
N ASP A 199 14.34 -11.24 8.00
CA ASP A 199 13.92 -12.57 7.54
C ASP A 199 12.84 -12.45 6.45
N ARG A 200 12.73 -13.49 5.61
CA ARG A 200 11.55 -13.69 4.78
C ARG A 200 10.46 -14.31 5.63
N ILE A 201 9.39 -13.56 5.83
CA ILE A 201 8.30 -13.99 6.71
C ILE A 201 7.42 -15.05 6.03
N ASP A 202 7.25 -15.00 4.71
CA ASP A 202 6.41 -15.94 3.96
C ASP A 202 7.06 -16.20 2.59
N LYS A 203 7.03 -17.44 2.10
CA LYS A 203 7.61 -17.84 0.80
C LYS A 203 6.98 -17.13 -0.40
N ARG A 204 5.75 -16.63 -0.25
CA ARG A 204 5.02 -15.87 -1.28
C ARG A 204 5.40 -14.40 -1.29
N LEU A 205 6.04 -13.92 -0.23
CA LEU A 205 6.54 -12.55 -0.13
C LEU A 205 8.03 -12.53 -0.41
N PHE A 206 8.48 -11.44 -1.04
CA PHE A 206 9.88 -11.25 -1.41
C PHE A 206 10.36 -12.38 -2.33
N PRO A 207 9.81 -12.52 -3.54
CA PRO A 207 10.16 -13.62 -4.43
C PRO A 207 11.58 -13.49 -5.02
N GLU A 208 12.20 -12.31 -4.97
CA GLU A 208 13.54 -12.09 -5.50
C GLU A 208 14.60 -12.78 -4.60
N PRO A 209 15.54 -13.57 -5.16
CA PRO A 209 16.57 -14.31 -4.42
C PRO A 209 17.72 -13.41 -3.94
N LYS A 210 17.40 -12.19 -3.52
CA LYS A 210 18.34 -11.22 -2.95
C LYS A 210 18.09 -11.04 -1.46
N PRO A 211 19.11 -10.71 -0.64
CA PRO A 211 18.88 -10.40 0.77
C PRO A 211 17.80 -9.32 0.94
N ARG A 212 16.99 -9.43 1.99
CA ARG A 212 16.03 -8.39 2.38
C ARG A 212 16.77 -7.14 2.87
N CYS A 213 16.04 -6.06 3.16
CA CYS A 213 16.62 -4.89 3.82
C CYS A 213 17.26 -5.25 5.17
N GLN A 214 18.14 -4.37 5.66
CA GLN A 214 18.74 -4.50 6.97
C GLN A 214 17.72 -4.28 8.10
N THR A 215 17.94 -4.93 9.23
CA THR A 215 17.16 -4.73 10.45
C THR A 215 17.69 -3.55 11.25
N PHE A 216 16.80 -2.80 11.90
CA PHE A 216 17.15 -1.65 12.74
C PHE A 216 16.65 -1.89 14.16
N ARG A 217 17.51 -2.47 15.01
CA ARG A 217 17.13 -2.77 16.40
C ARG A 217 16.84 -1.47 17.15
N ASP A 218 15.89 -1.53 18.09
CA ASP A 218 15.43 -0.40 18.92
C ASP A 218 14.88 0.82 18.17
N LYS A 219 14.41 0.66 16.92
CA LYS A 219 13.63 1.68 16.22
C LYS A 219 12.22 1.17 15.98
N LYS A 220 11.25 2.05 16.21
CA LYS A 220 9.86 1.77 15.85
C LYS A 220 9.64 1.94 14.35
N VAL A 221 8.69 1.18 13.83
CA VAL A 221 8.29 1.22 12.42
C VAL A 221 7.21 2.27 12.21
N TYR A 222 7.40 3.10 11.19
CA TYR A 222 6.41 4.00 10.64
C TYR A 222 5.96 3.42 9.31
N PHE A 223 4.77 2.83 9.27
CA PHE A 223 4.25 2.13 8.11
C PHE A 223 3.32 3.04 7.30
N LEU A 224 3.56 3.14 6.00
CA LEU A 224 2.79 4.00 5.10
C LEU A 224 2.41 3.22 3.84
N SER A 225 1.15 3.29 3.44
CA SER A 225 0.68 2.80 2.16
C SER A 225 -0.09 3.88 1.40
N ALA A 226 -0.22 3.70 0.07
CA ALA A 226 -1.03 4.57 -0.77
C ALA A 226 -1.67 3.80 -1.93
N ARG A 227 -2.66 4.43 -2.57
CA ARG A 227 -3.31 3.95 -3.81
C ARG A 227 -3.88 2.55 -3.71
N VAL A 228 -4.57 2.24 -2.60
CA VAL A 228 -5.47 1.08 -2.54
C VAL A 228 -6.67 1.29 -3.47
N HIS A 229 -7.16 2.52 -3.57
CA HIS A 229 -8.09 2.94 -4.62
C HIS A 229 -7.28 3.58 -5.77
N PRO A 230 -7.44 3.09 -7.02
CA PRO A 230 -6.63 3.55 -8.14
C PRO A 230 -6.77 5.02 -8.52
N GLY A 231 -7.97 5.59 -8.49
CA GLY A 231 -8.27 6.95 -8.93
C GLY A 231 -7.87 8.05 -7.93
N GLU A 232 -7.47 7.67 -6.72
CA GLU A 232 -7.10 8.58 -5.63
C GLU A 232 -5.64 9.07 -5.79
N THR A 233 -5.31 9.66 -6.93
CA THR A 233 -3.95 10.11 -7.25
C THR A 233 -3.36 11.17 -6.29
N PRO A 234 -4.12 12.04 -5.59
CA PRO A 234 -3.55 12.94 -4.59
C PRO A 234 -2.70 12.22 -3.53
N SER A 235 -3.09 11.00 -3.15
CA SER A 235 -2.31 10.15 -2.23
C SER A 235 -0.87 9.91 -2.70
N SER A 236 -0.64 9.76 -4.02
CA SER A 236 0.69 9.60 -4.60
C SER A 236 1.54 10.86 -4.51
N PHE A 237 0.92 12.05 -4.58
CA PHE A 237 1.65 13.32 -4.43
C PHE A 237 2.02 13.58 -2.97
N VAL A 238 1.12 13.25 -2.02
CA VAL A 238 1.44 13.31 -0.58
C VAL A 238 2.58 12.34 -0.25
N TYR A 239 2.50 11.10 -0.72
CA TYR A 239 3.56 10.11 -0.59
C TYR A 239 4.90 10.60 -1.19
N LYS A 240 4.88 11.20 -2.39
CA LYS A 240 6.09 11.75 -3.03
C LYS A 240 6.75 12.78 -2.11
N GLY A 241 5.97 13.74 -1.60
CA GLY A 241 6.49 14.76 -0.68
C GLY A 241 7.05 14.15 0.61
N PHE A 242 6.40 13.10 1.14
CA PHE A 242 6.85 12.37 2.32
C PHE A 242 8.22 11.72 2.11
N ILE A 243 8.42 10.98 1.02
CA ILE A 243 9.73 10.38 0.68
C ILE A 243 10.77 11.46 0.42
N GLU A 244 10.46 12.47 -0.39
CA GLU A 244 11.42 13.53 -0.71
C GLU A 244 11.89 14.26 0.54
N PHE A 245 11.01 14.47 1.51
CA PHE A 245 11.35 15.03 2.81
C PHE A 245 12.27 14.09 3.60
N LEU A 246 11.91 12.81 3.74
CA LEU A 246 12.73 11.82 4.44
C LEU A 246 14.10 11.59 3.80
N LEU A 247 14.27 11.91 2.52
CA LEU A 247 15.51 11.73 1.77
C LEU A 247 16.39 13.00 1.72
N ARG A 248 16.01 14.09 2.42
CA ARG A 248 16.87 15.28 2.55
C ARG A 248 18.07 14.98 3.44
N GLU A 249 19.28 15.22 2.92
CA GLU A 249 20.54 14.98 3.63
C GLU A 249 20.75 16.00 4.76
N ASN A 250 20.50 17.28 4.47
CA ASN A 250 20.82 18.42 5.36
C ASN A 250 19.60 19.01 6.09
N ASP A 251 18.47 18.29 6.15
CA ASP A 251 17.30 18.71 6.95
C ASP A 251 17.35 18.01 8.32
N GLU A 252 17.56 18.77 9.39
CA GLU A 252 17.67 18.21 10.74
C GLU A 252 16.45 17.40 11.16
N ARG A 253 15.25 17.77 10.71
CA ARG A 253 14.02 17.06 11.06
C ARG A 253 14.05 15.68 10.43
N SER A 254 14.42 15.59 9.16
CA SER A 254 14.57 14.32 8.44
C SER A 254 15.67 13.45 9.06
N VAL A 255 16.81 14.05 9.44
CA VAL A 255 17.88 13.34 10.16
C VAL A 255 17.38 12.77 11.50
N LYS A 256 16.71 13.59 12.32
CA LYS A 256 16.14 13.18 13.61
C LYS A 256 15.10 12.06 13.45
N LEU A 257 14.26 12.13 12.41
CA LEU A 257 13.29 11.10 12.08
C LEU A 257 13.98 9.77 11.70
N ARG A 258 14.96 9.80 10.79
CA ARG A 258 15.71 8.60 10.38
C ARG A 258 16.49 7.94 11.52
N LYS A 259 16.98 8.73 12.48
CA LYS A 259 17.62 8.22 13.72
C LYS A 259 16.66 7.46 14.64
N ARG A 260 15.37 7.83 14.65
CA ARG A 260 14.36 7.28 15.58
C ARG A 260 13.50 6.18 14.97
N PHE A 261 13.24 6.24 13.67
CA PHE A 261 12.25 5.38 13.02
C PHE A 261 12.82 4.63 11.82
N VAL A 262 12.16 3.52 11.51
CA VAL A 262 12.25 2.83 10.22
C VAL A 262 10.98 3.12 9.45
N PHE A 263 11.10 3.71 8.28
CA PHE A 263 9.96 3.97 7.42
C PHE A 263 9.78 2.79 6.46
N LYS A 264 8.63 2.13 6.53
CA LYS A 264 8.23 1.03 5.64
C LYS A 264 7.09 1.52 4.77
N ILE A 265 7.34 1.67 3.47
CA ILE A 265 6.45 2.40 2.58
C ILE A 265 6.09 1.56 1.38
N ILE A 266 4.79 1.42 1.12
CA ILE A 266 4.24 0.77 -0.09
C ILE A 266 3.60 1.86 -0.97
N PRO A 267 4.25 2.25 -2.09
CA PRO A 267 3.80 3.40 -2.89
C PRO A 267 2.46 3.19 -3.60
N MET A 268 2.12 1.94 -3.90
CA MET A 268 0.94 1.61 -4.69
C MET A 268 0.44 0.20 -4.35
N LEU A 269 -0.73 0.12 -3.71
CA LEU A 269 -1.37 -1.15 -3.35
C LEU A 269 -2.19 -1.78 -4.47
N ASN A 270 -2.65 -1.00 -5.44
CA ASN A 270 -3.49 -1.46 -6.55
C ASN A 270 -2.94 -1.06 -7.93
N PRO A 271 -1.74 -1.54 -8.32
CA PRO A 271 -1.14 -1.18 -9.60
C PRO A 271 -1.99 -1.60 -10.80
N ASP A 272 -2.71 -2.72 -10.68
CA ASP A 272 -3.55 -3.23 -11.77
C ASP A 272 -4.69 -2.28 -12.11
N GLY A 273 -5.48 -1.88 -11.10
CA GLY A 273 -6.55 -0.91 -11.31
C GLY A 273 -6.02 0.45 -11.79
N VAL A 274 -4.80 0.84 -11.38
CA VAL A 274 -4.17 2.08 -11.87
C VAL A 274 -3.90 2.00 -13.37
N LYS A 275 -3.31 0.90 -13.84
CA LYS A 275 -3.01 0.71 -15.28
C LYS A 275 -4.28 0.68 -16.12
N CYS A 276 -5.34 0.05 -15.62
CA CYS A 276 -6.64 -0.02 -16.29
C CYS A 276 -7.43 1.30 -16.26
N GLY A 277 -6.97 2.32 -15.55
CA GLY A 277 -7.71 3.57 -15.39
C GLY A 277 -8.99 3.39 -14.57
N HIS A 278 -8.99 2.47 -13.61
CA HIS A 278 -10.08 2.33 -12.64
C HIS A 278 -10.08 3.51 -11.67
N TYR A 279 -11.20 3.71 -10.99
CA TYR A 279 -11.33 4.68 -9.92
C TYR A 279 -11.17 4.04 -8.53
N ARG A 280 -11.75 2.86 -8.29
CA ARG A 280 -11.90 2.33 -6.93
C ARG A 280 -11.47 0.88 -6.73
N THR A 281 -11.62 0.02 -7.75
CA THR A 281 -11.49 -1.43 -7.56
C THR A 281 -10.26 -2.03 -8.25
N ASN A 282 -9.89 -3.25 -7.83
CA ASN A 282 -8.92 -4.08 -8.56
C ASN A 282 -9.55 -4.65 -9.86
N LEU A 283 -8.87 -5.59 -10.52
CA LEU A 283 -9.34 -6.25 -11.76
C LEU A 283 -10.62 -7.09 -11.59
N GLU A 284 -10.98 -7.42 -10.36
CA GLU A 284 -12.15 -8.24 -10.05
C GLU A 284 -13.30 -7.42 -9.45
N GLY A 285 -13.28 -6.10 -9.63
CA GLY A 285 -14.34 -5.23 -9.10
C GLY A 285 -14.35 -5.16 -7.57
N ILE A 286 -13.28 -5.61 -6.90
CA ILE A 286 -13.20 -5.66 -5.45
C ILE A 286 -12.55 -4.38 -4.92
N ASN A 287 -13.23 -3.76 -3.93
CA ASN A 287 -12.64 -2.72 -3.11
C ASN A 287 -11.63 -3.35 -2.14
N LEU A 288 -10.34 -3.19 -2.42
CA LEU A 288 -9.26 -3.76 -1.61
C LEU A 288 -9.23 -3.21 -0.17
N ASN A 289 -9.70 -1.98 0.07
CA ASN A 289 -9.82 -1.41 1.42
C ASN A 289 -11.04 -1.96 2.21
N ARG A 290 -11.53 -3.15 1.83
CA ARG A 290 -12.52 -3.92 2.59
C ARG A 290 -12.03 -5.33 2.94
N MET A 291 -10.82 -5.67 2.49
CA MET A 291 -10.29 -7.04 2.52
C MET A 291 -9.25 -7.25 3.63
N TYR A 292 -9.24 -6.39 4.66
CA TYR A 292 -8.29 -6.51 5.77
C TYR A 292 -8.80 -7.40 6.92
N MET A 293 -10.09 -7.74 6.99
CA MET A 293 -10.62 -8.65 8.01
C MET A 293 -10.00 -10.04 7.91
N GLY A 294 -9.69 -10.66 9.05
CA GLY A 294 -9.03 -11.96 9.07
C GLY A 294 -7.62 -11.92 8.47
N ILE A 295 -7.07 -13.05 8.07
CA ILE A 295 -5.87 -13.10 7.23
C ILE A 295 -6.37 -13.08 5.78
N PRO A 296 -6.04 -12.05 4.97
CA PRO A 296 -6.48 -11.98 3.59
C PRO A 296 -6.02 -13.21 2.80
N ASP A 297 -6.73 -13.60 1.75
CA ASP A 297 -6.21 -14.62 0.85
C ASP A 297 -5.16 -14.01 -0.10
N PHE A 298 -3.97 -14.60 -0.15
CA PHE A 298 -2.87 -14.09 -0.99
C PHE A 298 -3.18 -14.16 -2.49
N GLU A 299 -3.85 -15.20 -2.97
CA GLU A 299 -4.14 -15.37 -4.40
C GLU A 299 -5.20 -14.36 -4.87
N LYS A 300 -6.11 -13.96 -3.96
CA LYS A 300 -7.13 -12.95 -4.24
C LYS A 300 -6.66 -11.53 -3.99
N TYR A 301 -5.96 -11.29 -2.89
CA TYR A 301 -5.61 -9.96 -2.38
C TYR A 301 -4.13 -9.85 -2.00
N PRO A 302 -3.19 -10.08 -2.94
CA PRO A 302 -1.77 -10.21 -2.62
C PRO A 302 -1.19 -8.97 -1.92
N SER A 303 -1.59 -7.76 -2.33
CA SER A 303 -1.14 -6.51 -1.68
C SER A 303 -1.64 -6.38 -0.25
N ILE A 304 -2.90 -6.72 0.00
CA ILE A 304 -3.53 -6.59 1.32
C ILE A 304 -3.04 -7.67 2.27
N TYR A 305 -2.84 -8.88 1.77
CA TYR A 305 -2.13 -9.94 2.48
C TYR A 305 -0.75 -9.47 2.91
N ALA A 306 0.04 -8.93 1.98
CA ALA A 306 1.41 -8.52 2.24
C ALA A 306 1.50 -7.39 3.27
N VAL A 307 0.61 -6.37 3.18
CA VAL A 307 0.49 -5.31 4.19
C VAL A 307 0.18 -5.92 5.55
N LYS A 308 -0.84 -6.79 5.64
CA LYS A 308 -1.23 -7.36 6.93
C LYS A 308 -0.11 -8.19 7.53
N SER A 309 0.52 -9.07 6.76
CA SER A 309 1.65 -9.91 7.20
C SER A 309 2.84 -9.08 7.69
N LEU A 310 3.19 -8.00 7.00
CA LEU A 310 4.24 -7.07 7.45
C LEU A 310 3.86 -6.36 8.76
N LEU A 311 2.61 -5.90 8.89
CA LEU A 311 2.14 -5.26 10.12
C LEU A 311 2.15 -6.24 11.29
N ILE A 312 1.75 -7.50 11.09
CA ILE A 312 1.85 -8.57 12.09
C ILE A 312 3.32 -8.72 12.51
N TYR A 313 4.21 -8.89 11.53
CA TYR A 313 5.64 -9.09 11.74
C TYR A 313 6.25 -7.94 12.55
N TYR A 314 6.09 -6.70 12.10
CA TYR A 314 6.67 -5.54 12.80
C TYR A 314 6.00 -5.25 14.14
N HIS A 315 4.72 -5.60 14.30
CA HIS A 315 4.04 -5.46 15.58
C HIS A 315 4.68 -6.34 16.66
N PHE A 316 5.06 -7.58 16.33
CA PHE A 316 5.63 -8.56 17.28
C PHE A 316 7.15 -8.53 17.34
N MET A 317 7.81 -8.53 16.20
CA MET A 317 9.26 -8.67 16.14
C MET A 317 9.96 -7.42 16.64
N ASN A 318 9.36 -6.25 16.49
CA ASN A 318 9.95 -4.98 16.95
C ASN A 318 9.44 -4.54 18.34
N ARG A 319 8.84 -5.44 19.14
CA ARG A 319 8.38 -5.10 20.49
C ARG A 319 9.55 -4.79 21.43
N MET A 320 9.41 -3.68 22.15
CA MET A 320 10.32 -3.28 23.22
C MET A 320 9.71 -3.71 24.57
N ASP A 321 10.51 -4.27 25.47
CA ASP A 321 10.14 -4.45 26.87
C ASP A 321 9.97 -3.07 27.58
N PRO A 322 9.40 -3.03 28.79
CA PRO A 322 9.22 -1.79 29.55
C PRO A 322 10.52 -1.02 29.85
N ASN A 323 11.68 -1.68 29.76
CA ASN A 323 13.01 -1.08 29.96
C ASN A 323 13.66 -0.65 28.65
N GLY A 324 12.95 -0.74 27.52
CA GLY A 324 13.45 -0.37 26.20
C GLY A 324 14.43 -1.38 25.59
N LYS A 325 14.41 -2.65 26.00
CA LYS A 325 15.17 -3.75 25.38
C LYS A 325 14.26 -4.63 24.53
N PHE A 326 14.76 -5.11 23.41
CA PHE A 326 14.01 -6.00 22.52
C PHE A 326 13.56 -7.29 23.23
N ASN A 327 12.26 -7.61 23.18
CA ASN A 327 11.71 -8.82 23.82
C ASN A 327 11.30 -9.87 22.81
N TYR A 328 12.29 -10.44 22.13
CA TYR A 328 12.08 -11.46 21.11
C TYR A 328 11.49 -12.75 21.71
N ILE A 329 12.00 -13.21 22.85
CA ILE A 329 11.73 -14.56 23.38
C ILE A 329 10.34 -14.68 24.02
N ASN A 330 9.85 -13.69 24.77
CA ASN A 330 8.50 -13.76 25.35
C ASN A 330 7.39 -13.53 24.31
N ALA A 331 7.68 -12.79 23.25
CA ALA A 331 6.76 -12.58 22.13
C ALA A 331 6.67 -13.79 21.20
N LEU A 332 7.52 -14.81 21.37
CA LEU A 332 7.49 -16.06 20.61
C LEU A 332 7.05 -17.25 21.46
N SER A 333 7.34 -17.25 22.76
CA SER A 333 6.96 -18.33 23.69
C SER A 333 5.47 -18.35 24.05
N LYS A 334 4.78 -17.21 24.03
CA LYS A 334 3.33 -17.10 24.28
C LYS A 334 2.44 -17.51 23.09
N TYR A 335 3.04 -17.84 21.96
CA TYR A 335 2.35 -18.11 20.71
C TYR A 335 2.73 -19.52 20.30
N THR A 336 1.92 -20.51 20.64
CA THR A 336 2.15 -21.92 20.34
C THR A 336 2.43 -22.15 18.84
N HIS A 337 1.84 -21.35 17.95
CA HIS A 337 2.08 -21.40 16.49
C HIS A 337 3.37 -20.68 16.03
N LEU A 338 3.82 -19.62 16.71
CA LEU A 338 5.12 -18.97 16.44
C LEU A 338 6.27 -19.63 17.22
N SER A 339 6.02 -20.49 18.21
CA SER A 339 7.07 -21.23 18.93
C SER A 339 7.96 -22.07 17.99
N LYS A 340 7.42 -22.46 16.81
CA LYS A 340 8.14 -23.10 15.70
C LYS A 340 9.17 -22.18 15.02
N PHE A 341 9.02 -20.85 15.10
CA PHE A 341 10.06 -19.88 14.72
C PHE A 341 11.25 -19.89 15.70
N SER A 342 11.03 -20.23 16.98
CA SER A 342 12.06 -20.09 18.03
C SER A 342 13.04 -21.27 18.13
N LYS A 343 12.62 -22.51 17.83
CA LYS A 343 13.49 -23.71 17.96
C LYS A 343 14.71 -23.67 17.03
N CYS A 344 14.68 -22.85 15.97
CA CYS A 344 15.82 -22.66 15.06
C CYS A 344 16.82 -21.58 15.52
N LEU A 345 16.37 -20.62 16.34
CA LEU A 345 17.21 -19.50 16.77
C LEU A 345 17.99 -19.78 18.06
N ALA A 346 17.55 -20.74 18.87
CA ALA A 346 18.20 -21.13 20.13
C ALA A 346 19.61 -21.76 19.96
N HIS A 347 20.06 -22.01 18.73
CA HIS A 347 21.43 -22.47 18.46
C HIS A 347 22.46 -21.34 18.24
N PHE A 348 22.04 -20.06 18.20
CA PHE A 348 22.94 -18.94 17.90
C PHE A 348 23.20 -17.97 19.07
N THR A 349 22.66 -18.25 20.26
CA THR A 349 22.92 -17.44 21.46
C THR A 349 23.67 -18.24 22.52
N GLN A 350 24.89 -18.67 22.21
CA GLN A 350 25.94 -18.78 23.22
C GLN A 350 27.22 -18.15 22.66
N PRO A 351 27.69 -17.02 23.21
CA PRO A 351 29.07 -16.59 22.99
C PRO A 351 29.98 -17.50 23.80
N ASN A 352 31.01 -18.03 23.15
CA ASN A 352 32.14 -18.69 23.81
C ASN A 352 32.64 -17.91 25.03
N LEU A 353 32.75 -18.59 26.17
CA LEU A 353 33.60 -18.19 27.30
C LEU A 353 34.43 -19.42 27.69
N PRO A 354 35.76 -19.32 27.85
CA PRO A 354 36.59 -20.44 28.25
C PRO A 354 36.60 -20.66 29.78
N ALA A 355 36.47 -21.95 30.14
CA ALA A 355 37.04 -22.70 31.28
C ALA A 355 36.84 -22.23 32.74
N VAL A 356 36.22 -23.11 33.56
CA VAL A 356 36.73 -23.51 34.89
C VAL A 356 36.36 -24.99 35.15
N LYS A 357 37.34 -25.79 35.63
CA LYS A 357 37.19 -27.17 36.09
C LYS A 357 36.50 -27.24 37.45
N SER A 358 35.63 -28.23 37.67
CA SER A 358 35.55 -28.94 38.96
C SER A 358 34.83 -30.28 38.82
N ASN A 359 35.42 -31.28 39.50
CA ASN A 359 35.06 -32.69 39.56
C ASN A 359 33.66 -32.99 40.09
N GLY A 360 33.16 -34.20 39.79
CA GLY A 360 32.38 -34.96 40.77
C GLY A 360 31.15 -35.70 40.27
N SER A 361 31.34 -37.00 40.00
CA SER A 361 30.51 -38.13 40.48
C SER A 361 29.06 -38.39 39.98
N ASN A 362 28.90 -39.63 39.51
CA ASN A 362 27.79 -40.59 39.66
C ASN A 362 26.55 -40.39 38.79
N ALA A 363 26.32 -41.27 37.80
CA ALA A 363 25.61 -42.57 37.87
C ALA A 363 24.20 -42.38 37.25
N SER A 364 23.58 -43.29 36.50
CA SER A 364 23.81 -44.68 36.13
C SER A 364 22.91 -45.04 34.94
N MET A 365 23.27 -46.14 34.29
CA MET A 365 22.59 -46.90 33.23
C MET A 365 21.06 -47.06 33.37
N ILE A 366 20.37 -47.25 32.23
CA ILE A 366 19.73 -48.54 31.89
C ILE A 366 19.71 -48.70 30.37
N THR A 367 20.09 -49.90 29.96
CA THR A 367 20.30 -50.46 28.62
C THR A 367 19.06 -51.16 28.08
N ASN A 368 18.97 -51.27 26.74
CA ASN A 368 18.73 -52.50 25.93
C ASN A 368 18.16 -52.07 24.56
N ASN A 369 18.86 -52.19 23.42
CA ASN A 369 19.16 -53.40 22.61
C ASN A 369 17.88 -54.21 22.30
N GLU A 370 17.48 -54.53 21.06
CA GLU A 370 18.27 -55.00 19.92
C GLU A 370 17.66 -54.71 18.52
N LYS A 371 18.59 -54.49 17.57
CA LYS A 371 18.74 -55.01 16.18
C LYS A 371 17.53 -55.10 15.23
N GLY A 372 17.68 -54.36 14.13
CA GLY A 372 17.33 -54.78 12.77
C GLY A 372 18.25 -54.06 11.77
N THR A 373 19.14 -54.81 11.13
CA THR A 373 20.01 -54.37 10.03
C THR A 373 19.25 -54.37 8.70
N THR A 374 19.36 -53.30 7.89
CA THR A 374 19.82 -53.35 6.47
C THR A 374 19.83 -51.95 5.80
N ASP A 375 20.88 -51.77 4.99
CA ASP A 375 21.06 -50.95 3.78
C ASP A 375 21.05 -49.41 3.81
N PHE A 376 22.26 -48.89 3.59
CA PHE A 376 22.56 -47.54 3.12
C PHE A 376 22.11 -47.37 1.66
N THR A 377 21.18 -46.44 1.42
CA THR A 377 21.04 -45.74 0.14
C THR A 377 20.90 -44.24 0.39
N GLU A 378 21.68 -43.44 -0.35
CA GLU A 378 21.60 -41.98 -0.34
C GLU A 378 20.24 -41.51 -0.87
N SER A 379 19.40 -40.94 0.01
CA SER A 379 18.32 -40.04 -0.39
C SER A 379 17.91 -39.15 0.78
N SER A 380 17.41 -37.97 0.45
CA SER A 380 16.87 -36.91 1.33
C SER A 380 16.34 -37.41 2.69
N LYS A 381 16.91 -36.92 3.79
CA LYS A 381 16.35 -37.12 5.13
C LYS A 381 15.14 -36.20 5.29
N SER A 382 13.94 -36.74 5.09
CA SER A 382 12.68 -36.13 5.51
C SER A 382 12.27 -36.71 6.86
N LEU A 383 12.12 -35.89 7.91
CA LEU A 383 11.61 -36.34 9.20
C LEU A 383 10.11 -36.06 9.30
N ASN A 384 9.29 -37.10 9.48
CA ASN A 384 7.85 -36.96 9.70
C ASN A 384 7.56 -36.94 11.21
N VAL A 385 7.04 -35.82 11.71
CA VAL A 385 6.66 -35.66 13.13
C VAL A 385 5.15 -35.61 13.25
N CYS A 386 4.59 -36.49 14.09
CA CYS A 386 3.18 -36.49 14.46
C CYS A 386 3.03 -35.96 15.89
N GLU A 387 2.25 -34.90 16.07
CA GLU A 387 1.97 -34.32 17.38
C GLU A 387 0.46 -34.22 17.60
N LYS A 388 0.02 -34.57 18.81
CA LYS A 388 -1.38 -34.46 19.25
C LYS A 388 -1.50 -33.39 20.32
N SER A 389 -2.33 -32.38 20.08
CA SER A 389 -2.77 -31.44 21.11
C SER A 389 -4.25 -31.11 20.91
N ASN A 390 -5.03 -31.08 22.00
CA ASN A 390 -6.48 -30.86 21.99
C ASN A 390 -7.27 -31.72 20.96
N GLY A 391 -6.90 -32.99 20.80
CA GLY A 391 -7.65 -33.95 19.98
C GLY A 391 -7.39 -33.89 18.47
N VAL A 392 -6.53 -32.99 17.98
CA VAL A 392 -6.17 -32.89 16.56
C VAL A 392 -4.74 -33.40 16.35
N SER A 393 -4.54 -34.25 15.33
CA SER A 393 -3.24 -34.80 14.95
C SER A 393 -2.67 -34.03 13.76
N PHE A 394 -1.43 -33.56 13.88
CA PHE A 394 -0.75 -32.83 12.81
C PHE A 394 0.48 -33.60 12.33
N PHE A 395 0.71 -33.61 11.00
CA PHE A 395 1.85 -34.22 10.34
C PHE A 395 2.75 -33.15 9.74
N HIS A 396 4.06 -33.23 9.98
CA HIS A 396 5.05 -32.29 9.43
C HIS A 396 6.22 -33.01 8.80
N GLN A 397 6.67 -32.54 7.63
CA GLN A 397 7.85 -33.01 6.92
C GLN A 397 8.98 -31.97 7.03
N LEU A 398 10.13 -32.37 7.58
CA LEU A 398 11.34 -31.54 7.70
C LEU A 398 12.41 -32.05 6.72
N ASP A 399 12.82 -31.22 5.76
CA ASP A 399 13.87 -31.57 4.79
C ASP A 399 15.21 -30.88 5.14
N PHE A 400 16.29 -31.66 5.18
CA PHE A 400 17.65 -31.16 5.44
C PHE A 400 18.46 -31.09 4.13
N THR A 401 18.98 -29.92 3.76
CA THR A 401 19.97 -29.80 2.67
C THR A 401 21.34 -29.42 3.22
N LYS A 402 22.38 -30.15 2.78
CA LYS A 402 23.77 -29.91 3.17
C LYS A 402 24.37 -28.93 2.16
N ASN A 403 24.64 -27.69 2.56
CA ASN A 403 25.57 -26.82 1.83
C ASN A 403 26.53 -26.17 2.82
N GLY A 404 27.82 -26.18 2.46
CA GLY A 404 28.94 -25.85 3.33
C GLY A 404 28.78 -24.54 4.10
N SER A 405 29.10 -24.61 5.38
CA SER A 405 29.38 -23.48 6.28
C SER A 405 28.28 -22.45 6.51
N LYS A 406 27.01 -22.87 6.55
CA LYS A 406 25.92 -22.31 7.37
C LYS A 406 24.70 -23.23 7.26
N ASN A 407 24.29 -23.86 8.36
CA ASN A 407 22.99 -24.52 8.44
C ASN A 407 21.91 -23.43 8.39
N LEU A 408 21.40 -23.09 7.20
CA LEU A 408 20.20 -22.27 7.06
C LEU A 408 19.00 -23.16 7.41
N ILE A 409 18.30 -22.84 8.48
CA ILE A 409 17.00 -23.42 8.75
C ILE A 409 15.96 -22.47 8.14
N SER A 410 15.34 -22.88 7.02
CA SER A 410 14.16 -22.19 6.51
C SER A 410 12.95 -22.61 7.35
N VAL A 411 12.43 -21.72 8.19
CA VAL A 411 11.16 -21.97 8.90
C VAL A 411 10.03 -21.82 7.89
N ASN A 412 9.52 -22.96 7.41
CA ASN A 412 8.43 -23.03 6.46
C ASN A 412 7.11 -22.96 7.24
N THR A 413 6.68 -21.77 7.65
CA THR A 413 5.37 -21.57 8.27
C THR A 413 4.53 -20.65 7.39
N ASP A 414 3.49 -21.20 6.78
CA ASP A 414 2.50 -20.41 6.06
C ASP A 414 1.71 -19.58 7.08
N PHE A 415 1.69 -18.25 6.90
CA PHE A 415 0.98 -17.30 7.79
C PHE A 415 -0.52 -17.56 7.92
N LYS A 416 -1.09 -18.45 7.09
CA LYS A 416 -2.48 -18.93 7.18
C LYS A 416 -2.75 -19.71 8.48
N ASP A 417 -1.72 -20.21 9.16
CA ASP A 417 -1.84 -21.01 10.38
C ASP A 417 -1.91 -20.17 11.68
N ILE A 418 -1.89 -18.83 11.58
CA ILE A 418 -1.94 -17.93 12.73
C ILE A 418 -3.39 -17.73 13.16
N ASN A 419 -3.75 -18.22 14.36
CA ASN A 419 -5.04 -17.89 14.98
C ASN A 419 -5.03 -16.41 15.45
N ILE A 420 -5.83 -15.59 14.78
CA ILE A 420 -5.95 -14.15 15.04
C ILE A 420 -6.61 -13.88 16.39
N ASP A 421 -7.56 -14.72 16.82
CA ASP A 421 -8.26 -14.56 18.11
C ASP A 421 -7.30 -14.65 19.29
N THR A 422 -6.21 -15.41 19.15
CA THR A 422 -5.12 -15.46 20.12
C THR A 422 -4.30 -14.16 20.14
N LEU A 423 -4.20 -13.43 19.02
CA LEU A 423 -3.45 -12.16 18.92
C LEU A 423 -4.17 -11.00 19.63
N TYR A 424 -5.51 -11.01 19.65
CA TYR A 424 -6.34 -9.98 20.27
C TYR A 424 -6.10 -9.82 21.78
N ASN A 425 -5.67 -10.87 22.48
CA ASN A 425 -5.57 -10.92 23.95
C ASN A 425 -4.20 -10.51 24.52
N LEU A 426 -3.29 -9.99 23.71
CA LEU A 426 -1.93 -9.66 24.13
C LEU A 426 -1.79 -8.17 24.44
N ASN A 427 -1.48 -7.86 25.71
CA ASN A 427 -1.35 -6.51 26.28
C ASN A 427 -0.82 -5.44 25.30
N LYS A 428 -1.55 -4.31 25.25
CA LYS A 428 -1.40 -3.14 24.36
C LYS A 428 -0.06 -2.35 24.39
N PRO A 429 0.80 -2.31 25.44
CA PRO A 429 1.71 -1.15 25.58
C PRO A 429 3.04 -1.23 24.78
N CYS A 430 3.30 -2.28 24.00
CA CYS A 430 4.66 -2.53 23.52
C CYS A 430 4.81 -2.78 22.02
N SER A 431 3.92 -2.27 21.15
CA SER A 431 4.11 -2.51 19.71
C SER A 431 5.39 -1.89 19.16
N GLY A 432 6.04 -2.64 18.26
CA GLY A 432 7.12 -2.15 17.44
C GLY A 432 6.70 -1.17 16.34
N ILE A 433 5.40 -1.02 16.09
CA ILE A 433 4.86 -0.03 15.16
C ILE A 433 4.52 1.25 15.93
N ALA A 434 5.08 2.38 15.47
CA ALA A 434 4.71 3.69 15.98
C ALA A 434 3.44 4.22 15.31
N PHE A 435 3.34 4.08 13.99
CA PHE A 435 2.19 4.53 13.22
C PHE A 435 1.95 3.64 12.00
N TYR A 436 0.67 3.46 11.65
CA TYR A 436 0.21 2.96 10.36
C TYR A 436 -0.68 4.02 9.71
N PHE A 437 -0.30 4.41 8.49
CA PHE A 437 -1.05 5.34 7.64
C PHE A 437 -1.38 4.72 6.30
N ASP A 438 -2.66 4.75 5.92
CA ASP A 438 -3.08 4.52 4.53
C ASP A 438 -3.50 5.86 3.90
N LEU A 439 -2.84 6.24 2.79
CA LEU A 439 -3.09 7.49 2.09
C LEU A 439 -4.18 7.31 1.04
N HIS A 440 -5.20 8.14 1.16
CA HIS A 440 -6.39 8.17 0.34
C HIS A 440 -6.67 9.57 -0.22
N ALA A 441 -7.69 9.66 -1.07
CA ALA A 441 -8.22 10.95 -1.50
C ALA A 441 -9.75 11.00 -1.49
N HIS A 442 -10.28 12.16 -1.12
CA HIS A 442 -11.72 12.34 -0.92
C HIS A 442 -12.30 13.46 -1.77
N ALA A 443 -13.27 13.14 -2.63
CA ALA A 443 -13.86 14.09 -3.57
C ALA A 443 -14.91 15.07 -2.98
N SER A 444 -14.84 15.41 -1.68
CA SER A 444 -15.91 16.23 -1.07
C SER A 444 -15.48 17.20 0.03
N LYS A 445 -14.23 17.15 0.46
CA LYS A 445 -13.69 17.98 1.52
C LYS A 445 -12.35 18.52 1.02
N ARG A 446 -12.08 19.80 1.25
CA ARG A 446 -10.81 20.41 0.87
C ARG A 446 -9.75 20.14 1.93
N GLY A 447 -8.49 20.09 1.51
CA GLY A 447 -7.35 19.88 2.40
C GLY A 447 -7.13 18.42 2.78
N CYS A 448 -6.17 18.21 3.68
CA CYS A 448 -5.86 16.91 4.25
C CYS A 448 -6.57 16.74 5.59
N PHE A 449 -7.06 15.55 5.90
CA PHE A 449 -7.70 15.24 7.17
C PHE A 449 -7.55 13.75 7.50
N PHE A 450 -7.87 13.36 8.72
CA PHE A 450 -7.80 11.97 9.13
C PHE A 450 -9.17 11.33 9.26
N TYR A 451 -9.26 10.08 8.81
CA TYR A 451 -10.15 9.13 9.44
C TYR A 451 -9.34 8.32 10.44
N GLY A 452 -9.63 8.48 11.72
CA GLY A 452 -9.01 7.69 12.79
C GLY A 452 -9.98 6.67 13.38
N ASN A 453 -9.50 5.86 14.31
CA ASN A 453 -10.35 4.97 15.09
C ASN A 453 -10.95 5.68 16.30
N HIS A 454 -11.87 4.99 16.96
CA HIS A 454 -12.44 5.36 18.23
C HIS A 454 -11.91 4.39 19.30
N PHE A 455 -11.43 4.94 20.40
CA PHE A 455 -11.06 4.22 21.60
C PHE A 455 -12.04 4.56 22.72
N GLU A 456 -12.33 3.57 23.56
CA GLU A 456 -13.28 3.71 24.67
C GLU A 456 -12.71 4.53 25.83
N THR A 457 -11.39 4.44 26.06
CA THR A 457 -10.72 5.20 27.12
C THR A 457 -10.38 6.61 26.61
N GLU A 458 -10.56 7.60 27.50
CA GLU A 458 -10.30 9.00 27.16
C GLU A 458 -8.83 9.23 26.79
N ASP A 459 -7.90 8.66 27.57
CA ASP A 459 -6.45 8.80 27.33
C ASP A 459 -6.03 8.28 25.95
N GLU A 460 -6.45 7.06 25.58
CA GLU A 460 -6.13 6.49 24.26
C GLU A 460 -6.77 7.32 23.14
N GLN A 461 -7.98 7.85 23.36
CA GLN A 461 -8.66 8.66 22.38
C GLN A 461 -8.01 10.04 22.21
N VAL A 462 -7.53 10.66 23.29
CA VAL A 462 -6.77 11.91 23.26
C VAL A 462 -5.46 11.70 22.49
N ASP A 463 -4.69 10.67 22.80
CA ASP A 463 -3.44 10.34 22.08
C ASP A 463 -3.68 10.10 20.58
N ASN A 464 -4.78 9.40 20.27
CA ASN A 464 -5.19 9.13 18.90
C ASN A 464 -5.53 10.42 18.13
N ILE A 465 -6.18 11.40 18.77
CA ILE A 465 -6.54 12.69 18.15
C ILE A 465 -5.36 13.69 18.14
N LEU A 466 -4.47 13.63 19.14
CA LEU A 466 -3.40 14.60 19.37
C LEU A 466 -2.53 14.84 18.13
N PHE A 467 -2.15 13.78 17.42
CA PHE A 467 -1.35 13.92 16.21
C PHE A 467 -2.04 14.73 15.10
N ALA A 468 -3.37 14.58 14.95
CA ALA A 468 -4.15 15.37 14.01
C ALA A 468 -4.15 16.85 14.40
N LYS A 469 -4.25 17.14 15.70
CA LYS A 469 -4.18 18.50 16.22
C LYS A 469 -2.79 19.10 15.98
N LEU A 470 -1.73 18.34 16.24
CA LEU A 470 -0.35 18.76 15.97
C LEU A 470 -0.15 19.04 14.48
N MET A 471 -0.70 18.23 13.58
CA MET A 471 -0.63 18.51 12.15
C MET A 471 -1.34 19.81 11.76
N ALA A 472 -2.54 20.05 12.29
CA ALA A 472 -3.28 21.28 12.03
C ALA A 472 -2.53 22.55 12.50
N LEU A 473 -1.75 22.43 13.58
CA LEU A 473 -0.90 23.52 14.07
C LEU A 473 0.33 23.77 13.19
N ASN A 474 0.78 22.77 12.42
CA ASN A 474 2.03 22.83 11.65
C ASN A 474 1.82 22.99 10.14
N THR A 475 0.58 22.94 9.64
CA THR A 475 0.29 23.19 8.22
C THR A 475 -1.12 23.76 8.03
N PRO A 476 -1.28 24.82 7.21
CA PRO A 476 -2.60 25.36 6.86
C PRO A 476 -3.39 24.43 5.94
N HIS A 477 -2.75 23.39 5.40
CA HIS A 477 -3.38 22.44 4.48
C HIS A 477 -4.06 21.26 5.19
N PHE A 478 -3.96 21.18 6.52
CA PHE A 478 -4.62 20.12 7.29
C PHE A 478 -5.85 20.65 8.04
N ASP A 479 -7.01 20.07 7.74
CA ASP A 479 -8.28 20.41 8.37
C ASP A 479 -8.60 19.42 9.51
N PHE A 480 -8.36 19.88 10.73
CA PHE A 480 -8.67 19.12 11.93
C PHE A 480 -10.17 18.84 12.07
N ASN A 481 -11.02 19.82 11.75
CA ASN A 481 -12.48 19.71 11.91
C ASN A 481 -13.09 18.76 10.87
N ALA A 482 -12.43 18.60 9.72
CA ALA A 482 -12.79 17.59 8.74
C ALA A 482 -12.45 16.17 9.18
N SER A 483 -11.55 15.99 10.15
CA SER A 483 -11.14 14.68 10.64
C SER A 483 -12.26 13.99 11.43
N ASN A 484 -12.32 12.66 11.40
CA ASN A 484 -13.38 11.89 12.07
C ASN A 484 -12.82 10.62 12.73
N PHE A 485 -12.99 10.57 14.05
CA PHE A 485 -12.52 9.52 14.96
C PHE A 485 -13.71 8.84 15.69
N SER A 486 -14.91 8.93 15.13
CA SER A 486 -16.13 8.42 15.76
C SER A 486 -16.28 6.91 15.59
N PHE A 487 -16.85 6.25 16.60
CA PHE A 487 -17.25 4.85 16.54
C PHE A 487 -18.11 4.56 15.31
N LYS A 488 -19.12 5.41 15.07
CA LYS A 488 -20.02 5.30 13.91
C LYS A 488 -19.27 5.25 12.58
N ASN A 489 -18.18 6.01 12.43
CA ASN A 489 -17.39 6.01 11.20
C ASN A 489 -16.61 4.70 11.01
N MET A 490 -16.19 4.00 12.08
CA MET A 490 -15.49 2.73 11.95
C MET A 490 -16.37 1.61 11.38
N TYR A 491 -17.68 1.64 11.67
CA TYR A 491 -18.62 0.56 11.34
C TYR A 491 -19.62 0.93 10.24
N MET A 492 -19.47 2.11 9.63
CA MET A 492 -20.34 2.57 8.56
C MET A 492 -20.31 1.57 7.38
N LYS A 493 -21.49 1.13 6.95
CA LYS A 493 -21.66 0.29 5.76
C LYS A 493 -21.49 1.12 4.48
N ASP A 494 -20.95 0.50 3.45
CA ASP A 494 -20.88 1.10 2.12
C ASP A 494 -22.27 1.22 1.50
N SER A 495 -22.39 2.01 0.43
CA SER A 495 -23.67 2.26 -0.27
C SER A 495 -24.34 0.99 -0.78
N ASN A 496 -23.56 -0.02 -1.17
CA ASN A 496 -24.06 -1.34 -1.59
C ASN A 496 -24.47 -2.24 -0.41
N ARG A 497 -24.27 -1.81 0.84
CA ARG A 497 -24.56 -2.51 2.10
C ARG A 497 -23.89 -3.89 2.29
N MET A 498 -23.09 -4.36 1.33
CA MET A 498 -22.43 -5.67 1.36
C MET A 498 -21.11 -5.66 2.16
N SER A 499 -20.48 -4.49 2.31
CA SER A 499 -19.24 -4.33 3.07
C SER A 499 -19.32 -3.13 4.00
N SER A 500 -18.45 -3.11 5.01
CA SER A 500 -18.36 -2.01 5.97
C SER A 500 -16.92 -1.52 6.09
N LYS A 501 -16.77 -0.31 6.63
CA LYS A 501 -15.46 0.25 6.99
C LYS A 501 -14.72 -0.58 8.04
N GLU A 502 -15.36 -1.56 8.67
CA GLU A 502 -14.70 -2.50 9.58
C GLU A 502 -13.60 -3.29 8.90
N GLY A 503 -13.79 -3.64 7.63
CA GLY A 503 -12.76 -4.31 6.82
C GLY A 503 -11.72 -3.41 6.20
N SER A 504 -11.70 -2.12 6.56
CA SER A 504 -10.60 -1.22 6.18
C SER A 504 -9.32 -1.56 6.95
N GLY A 505 -8.18 -1.19 6.36
CA GLY A 505 -6.88 -1.41 6.99
C GLY A 505 -6.82 -0.80 8.40
N ARG A 506 -7.20 0.47 8.53
CA ARG A 506 -7.17 1.16 9.83
C ARG A 506 -7.98 0.46 10.92
N VAL A 507 -9.22 0.07 10.62
CA VAL A 507 -10.13 -0.52 11.61
C VAL A 507 -9.70 -1.94 11.93
N SER A 508 -9.41 -2.76 10.91
CA SER A 508 -9.03 -4.15 11.11
C SER A 508 -7.73 -4.29 11.90
N ILE A 509 -6.72 -3.48 11.60
CA ILE A 509 -5.42 -3.48 12.31
C ILE A 509 -5.58 -2.96 13.74
N CYS A 510 -6.45 -1.98 13.99
CA CYS A 510 -6.73 -1.50 15.34
C CYS A 510 -7.46 -2.54 16.17
N LYS A 511 -8.41 -3.25 15.57
CA LYS A 511 -9.03 -4.40 16.21
C LYS A 511 -7.98 -5.45 16.56
N THR A 512 -7.17 -5.85 15.59
CA THR A 512 -6.20 -6.96 15.76
C THR A 512 -5.11 -6.65 16.80
N PHE A 513 -4.67 -5.39 16.91
CA PHE A 513 -3.47 -5.05 17.68
C PHE A 513 -3.63 -3.95 18.72
N GLY A 514 -4.81 -3.32 18.82
CA GLY A 514 -5.02 -2.14 19.67
C GLY A 514 -4.18 -0.93 19.28
N LEU A 515 -3.67 -0.87 18.04
CA LEU A 515 -2.77 0.20 17.59
C LEU A 515 -3.51 1.50 17.27
N ILE A 516 -2.85 2.62 17.58
CA ILE A 516 -3.23 3.94 17.08
C ILE A 516 -2.95 4.00 15.57
N ASN A 517 -3.99 3.77 14.77
CA ASN A 517 -3.93 3.73 13.31
C ASN A 517 -4.79 4.85 12.70
N ARG A 518 -4.37 5.40 11.56
CA ARG A 518 -5.08 6.51 10.90
C ARG A 518 -5.05 6.35 9.38
N ASP A 519 -6.12 6.73 8.70
CA ASP A 519 -6.12 6.93 7.24
C ASP A 519 -5.99 8.42 6.98
N ILE A 520 -5.08 8.82 6.11
CA ILE A 520 -4.96 10.22 5.69
C ILE A 520 -5.69 10.39 4.38
N GLU A 521 -6.74 11.19 4.40
CA GLU A 521 -7.45 11.61 3.20
C GLU A 521 -6.87 12.95 2.75
N SER A 522 -6.65 13.08 1.46
CA SER A 522 -6.17 14.31 0.83
C SER A 522 -7.07 14.72 -0.32
N TYR A 523 -7.02 16.00 -0.68
CA TYR A 523 -7.83 16.56 -1.76
C TYR A 523 -6.98 17.36 -2.74
#